data_AF-A0A1E4GBX8-F1
#
_entry.id   AF-A0A1E4GBX8-F1
#
_cell.length_a   1.000
_cell.length_b   1.000
_cell.length_c   1.000
_cell.angle_alpha   90.00
_cell.angle_beta   90.00
_cell.angle_gamma   90.00
#
_symmetry.space_group_name_H-M   'P 1'
#
loop_
_entity.id
_entity.type
_entity.pdbx_description
1 polymer ?
#
loop_
_entity_poly.entity_id
_entity_poly.type
_entity_poly.pdbx_seq_one_letter_code
_entity_poly.pdbx_strand_id
1 'polypeptide(L)'
;MGLGDVLAGIEAEYLEATHARQQIINNWWHRWPIAPDSIASEGRYGGGSDYERTFTGIAILPDRTVYDVPNPYRHDHVRPRTIIKADAVARAIDDLRRAMRRKRKNPFAPFNAFYLYRAHVGTIDEHEAGLAELRAIHAEAVAYENAKADMLAQMGWEAADARADAARESLIRTVNAALSAPAAGLHGVVIKARAIAAYARIPVSYRISNDLAHKEWAGDLGNEIVRIAAAHLAA
;
A
#
# COMPACT_ATOMS: atom_id res chain seq x y z
N MET A 1 -12.21 34.17 -7.21
CA MET A 1 -11.23 33.88 -6.15
C MET A 1 -9.84 33.98 -6.75
N GLY A 2 -8.88 34.57 -6.05
CA GLY A 2 -7.49 34.63 -6.52
C GLY A 2 -6.78 33.29 -6.33
N LEU A 3 -5.71 33.04 -7.12
CA LEU A 3 -4.85 31.84 -6.97
C LEU A 3 -4.32 31.64 -5.54
N GLY A 4 -4.08 32.74 -4.80
CA GLY A 4 -3.65 32.70 -3.41
C GLY A 4 -4.69 32.12 -2.45
N ASP A 5 -5.98 32.43 -2.64
CA ASP A 5 -7.07 31.92 -1.79
C ASP A 5 -7.33 30.44 -2.09
N VAL A 6 -7.27 30.07 -3.38
CA VAL A 6 -7.40 28.68 -3.84
C VAL A 6 -6.29 27.81 -3.27
N LEU A 7 -5.03 28.30 -3.29
CA LEU A 7 -3.90 27.59 -2.72
C LEU A 7 -4.08 27.32 -1.22
N ALA A 8 -4.49 28.33 -0.45
CA ALA A 8 -4.68 28.19 0.99
C ALA A 8 -5.78 27.16 1.32
N GLY A 9 -6.88 27.15 0.58
CA GLY A 9 -7.95 26.16 0.76
C GLY A 9 -7.51 24.73 0.45
N ILE A 10 -6.77 24.54 -0.65
CA ILE A 10 -6.27 23.21 -1.05
C ILE A 10 -5.21 22.69 -0.07
N GLU A 11 -4.35 23.58 0.42
CA GLU A 11 -3.37 23.23 1.44
C GLU A 11 -4.04 22.80 2.75
N ALA A 12 -5.07 23.53 3.21
CA ALA A 12 -5.82 23.16 4.39
C ALA A 12 -6.49 21.77 4.23
N GLU A 13 -7.11 21.51 3.08
CA GLU A 13 -7.71 20.21 2.76
C GLU A 13 -6.66 19.09 2.76
N TYR A 14 -5.48 19.31 2.18
CA TYR A 14 -4.39 18.33 2.20
C TYR A 14 -3.95 17.97 3.62
N LEU A 15 -3.80 18.98 4.48
CA LEU A 15 -3.42 18.77 5.87
C LEU A 15 -4.50 18.04 6.66
N GLU A 16 -5.76 18.41 6.47
CA GLU A 16 -6.89 17.75 7.13
C GLU A 16 -7.03 16.29 6.68
N ALA A 17 -6.97 16.02 5.37
CA ALA A 17 -7.07 14.66 4.83
C ALA A 17 -5.90 13.78 5.29
N THR A 18 -4.68 14.32 5.32
CA THR A 18 -3.50 13.61 5.83
C THR A 18 -3.63 13.30 7.31
N HIS A 19 -4.13 14.25 8.11
CA HIS A 19 -4.37 14.05 9.53
C HIS A 19 -5.45 12.99 9.79
N ALA A 20 -6.57 13.04 9.06
CA ALA A 20 -7.63 12.02 9.15
C ALA A 20 -7.10 10.62 8.81
N ARG A 21 -6.31 10.50 7.73
CA ARG A 21 -5.63 9.24 7.38
C ARG A 21 -4.72 8.76 8.51
N GLN A 22 -3.91 9.64 9.10
CA GLN A 22 -3.00 9.28 10.19
C GLN A 22 -3.74 8.84 11.46
N GLN A 23 -4.88 9.46 11.76
CA GLN A 23 -5.73 9.04 12.89
C GLN A 23 -6.24 7.60 12.71
N ILE A 24 -6.66 7.23 11.49
CA ILE A 24 -7.05 5.85 11.20
C ILE A 24 -5.85 4.91 11.43
N ILE A 25 -4.67 5.26 10.95
CA ILE A 25 -3.45 4.46 11.17
C ILE A 25 -3.24 4.26 12.68
N ASN A 26 -3.19 5.34 13.46
CA ASN A 26 -2.93 5.26 14.90
C ASN A 26 -3.96 4.41 15.64
N ASN A 27 -5.24 4.52 15.26
CA ASN A 27 -6.35 3.81 15.90
C ASN A 27 -6.40 2.32 15.56
N TRP A 28 -5.96 1.93 14.36
CA TRP A 28 -6.19 0.59 13.83
C TRP A 28 -4.93 -0.24 13.64
N TRP A 29 -3.73 0.35 13.55
CA TRP A 29 -2.51 -0.40 13.23
C TRP A 29 -2.26 -1.56 14.21
N HIS A 30 -2.43 -1.31 15.51
CA HIS A 30 -2.21 -2.29 16.57
C HIS A 30 -3.30 -3.36 16.66
N ARG A 31 -4.41 -3.18 15.94
CA ARG A 31 -5.56 -4.10 15.91
C ARG A 31 -5.57 -4.97 14.65
N TRP A 32 -4.69 -4.69 13.68
CA TRP A 32 -4.64 -5.42 12.43
C TRP A 32 -4.39 -6.91 12.70
N PRO A 33 -5.27 -7.81 12.21
CA PRO A 33 -5.12 -9.22 12.48
C PRO A 33 -3.83 -9.73 11.85
N ILE A 34 -3.14 -10.59 12.60
CA ILE A 34 -1.94 -11.29 12.13
C ILE A 34 -2.33 -12.74 11.84
N ALA A 35 -1.86 -13.26 10.71
CA ALA A 35 -2.17 -14.60 10.26
C ALA A 35 -1.69 -15.66 11.28
N PRO A 36 -2.49 -16.71 11.56
CA PRO A 36 -2.03 -17.83 12.37
C PRO A 36 -0.89 -18.59 11.68
N ASP A 37 -0.04 -19.26 12.47
CA ASP A 37 1.13 -19.99 11.93
C ASP A 37 0.78 -21.18 11.04
N SER A 38 -0.44 -21.71 11.19
CA SER A 38 -1.02 -22.77 10.35
C SER A 38 -1.13 -22.36 8.88
N ILE A 39 -1.38 -21.08 8.59
CA ILE A 39 -1.50 -20.54 7.23
C ILE A 39 -0.24 -19.77 6.82
N ALA A 40 0.73 -19.61 7.72
CA ALA A 40 2.05 -19.07 7.38
C ALA A 40 2.76 -20.07 6.46
N SER A 41 3.10 -19.60 5.25
CA SER A 41 3.77 -20.42 4.26
C SER A 41 5.24 -20.57 4.60
N GLU A 42 6.02 -19.50 4.79
CA GLU A 42 7.48 -19.56 5.03
C GLU A 42 8.24 -20.54 4.10
N GLY A 43 7.73 -20.76 2.89
CA GLY A 43 8.28 -21.75 1.94
C GLY A 43 7.76 -23.19 2.10
N ARG A 44 6.87 -23.46 3.06
CA ARG A 44 6.12 -24.73 3.20
C ARG A 44 5.19 -25.00 2.02
N TYR A 45 4.69 -23.94 1.37
CA TYR A 45 3.77 -24.06 0.23
C TYR A 45 4.38 -23.38 -0.99
N GLY A 46 4.63 -24.15 -2.06
CA GLY A 46 5.37 -23.69 -3.25
C GLY A 46 4.61 -22.73 -4.17
N GLY A 47 3.34 -22.44 -3.91
CA GLY A 47 2.57 -21.48 -4.69
C GLY A 47 1.17 -21.23 -4.13
N GLY A 48 0.57 -20.12 -4.57
CA GLY A 48 -0.57 -19.52 -3.88
C GLY A 48 -0.18 -18.76 -2.60
N SER A 49 1.13 -18.59 -2.35
CA SER A 49 1.65 -17.76 -1.26
C SER A 49 1.57 -16.28 -1.62
N ASP A 50 1.10 -15.45 -0.70
CA ASP A 50 1.17 -14.00 -0.76
C ASP A 50 2.03 -13.47 0.38
N TYR A 51 2.47 -12.22 0.27
CA TYR A 51 3.10 -11.53 1.39
C TYR A 51 2.04 -11.02 2.35
N GLU A 52 2.23 -11.29 3.63
CA GLU A 52 1.38 -10.73 4.67
C GLU A 52 1.65 -9.23 4.78
N ARG A 53 0.57 -8.44 4.74
CA ARG A 53 0.64 -6.97 4.76
C ARG A 53 -0.41 -6.41 5.71
N THR A 54 -0.08 -5.27 6.28
CA THR A 54 -1.02 -4.37 6.94
C THR A 54 -1.96 -3.71 5.92
N PHE A 55 -3.03 -3.07 6.39
CA PHE A 55 -3.94 -2.32 5.52
C PHE A 55 -3.27 -1.14 4.77
N THR A 56 -2.17 -0.62 5.29
CA THR A 56 -1.38 0.43 4.63
C THR A 56 -0.43 -0.14 3.57
N GLY A 57 -0.41 -1.46 3.38
CA GLY A 57 0.48 -2.16 2.45
C GLY A 57 1.87 -2.47 2.99
N ILE A 58 2.19 -2.05 4.23
CA ILE A 58 3.47 -2.37 4.88
C ILE A 58 3.52 -3.88 5.15
N ALA A 59 4.66 -4.49 4.80
CA ALA A 59 4.86 -5.92 4.94
C ALA A 59 5.05 -6.30 6.43
N ILE A 60 4.49 -7.45 6.81
CA ILE A 60 4.69 -8.05 8.14
C ILE A 60 5.86 -9.03 8.06
N LEU A 61 6.76 -8.98 9.03
CA LEU A 61 7.95 -9.82 9.09
C LEU A 61 7.67 -11.19 9.71
N PRO A 62 8.54 -12.20 9.49
CA PRO A 62 8.35 -13.54 10.05
C PRO A 62 8.22 -13.58 11.57
N ASP A 63 8.89 -12.67 12.28
CA ASP A 63 8.79 -12.48 13.74
C ASP A 63 7.51 -11.72 14.17
N ARG A 64 6.59 -11.47 13.23
CA ARG A 64 5.32 -10.76 13.39
C ARG A 64 5.46 -9.28 13.73
N THR A 65 6.66 -8.72 13.55
CA THR A 65 6.85 -7.27 13.64
C THR A 65 6.42 -6.60 12.33
N VAL A 66 6.01 -5.33 12.43
CA VAL A 66 5.72 -4.47 11.28
C VAL A 66 6.96 -3.62 11.04
N TYR A 67 7.36 -3.43 9.78
CA TYR A 67 8.41 -2.47 9.45
C TYR A 67 8.04 -1.08 9.98
N ASP A 68 8.79 -0.58 10.96
CA ASP A 68 8.53 0.68 11.67
C ASP A 68 8.80 1.91 10.78
N VAL A 69 9.55 1.75 9.69
CA VAL A 69 9.79 2.78 8.68
C VAL A 69 9.89 2.12 7.30
N PRO A 70 9.16 2.61 6.26
CA PRO A 70 9.46 2.24 4.89
C PRO A 70 10.84 2.82 4.55
N ASN A 71 11.90 2.03 4.68
CA ASN A 71 13.20 2.38 4.13
C ASN A 71 13.35 1.66 2.78
N PRO A 72 13.05 2.34 1.66
CA PRO A 72 13.19 1.74 0.32
C PRO A 72 14.65 1.46 -0.07
N TYR A 73 15.63 1.83 0.76
CA TYR A 73 17.07 1.69 0.49
C TYR A 73 17.78 0.69 1.41
N ARG A 74 17.05 0.03 2.32
CA ARG A 74 17.63 -1.01 3.17
C ARG A 74 17.49 -2.37 2.49
N HIS A 75 18.61 -2.85 1.95
CA HIS A 75 18.76 -4.15 1.32
C HIS A 75 18.93 -5.30 2.33
N ASP A 76 18.55 -5.12 3.60
CA ASP A 76 18.42 -6.19 4.58
C ASP A 76 17.32 -7.12 4.07
N HIS A 77 17.76 -8.23 3.46
CA HIS A 77 17.00 -9.25 2.75
C HIS A 77 16.00 -10.05 3.62
N VAL A 78 15.43 -9.45 4.67
CA VAL A 78 14.42 -10.10 5.49
C VAL A 78 13.16 -10.22 4.63
N ARG A 79 12.92 -11.43 4.16
CA ARG A 79 11.74 -11.73 3.35
C ARG A 79 10.50 -11.50 4.22
N PRO A 80 9.49 -10.77 3.74
CA PRO A 80 8.24 -10.67 4.46
C PRO A 80 7.64 -12.05 4.75
N ARG A 81 6.87 -12.13 5.83
CA ARG A 81 6.10 -13.32 6.15
C ARG A 81 5.18 -13.62 4.97
N THR A 82 5.20 -14.87 4.54
CA THR A 82 4.31 -15.34 3.48
C THR A 82 3.17 -16.12 4.08
N ILE A 83 1.99 -15.98 3.51
CA ILE A 83 0.76 -16.66 3.92
C ILE A 83 0.14 -17.37 2.73
N ILE A 84 -0.60 -18.44 2.96
CA ILE A 84 -1.42 -19.06 1.93
C ILE A 84 -2.83 -18.47 1.92
N LYS A 85 -3.36 -18.18 0.73
CA LYS A 85 -4.73 -17.68 0.56
C LYS A 85 -5.77 -18.79 0.65
N ALA A 86 -6.97 -18.44 1.09
CA ALA A 86 -8.09 -19.39 1.15
C ALA A 86 -8.38 -20.03 -0.21
N ASP A 87 -8.35 -19.26 -1.31
CA ASP A 87 -8.58 -19.75 -2.67
C ASP A 87 -7.55 -20.81 -3.12
N ALA A 88 -6.29 -20.65 -2.70
CA ALA A 88 -5.21 -21.60 -3.00
C ALA A 88 -5.42 -22.92 -2.25
N VAL A 89 -5.83 -22.85 -0.97
CA VAL A 89 -6.14 -24.05 -0.19
C VAL A 89 -7.41 -24.75 -0.73
N ALA A 90 -8.43 -23.99 -1.14
CA ALA A 90 -9.63 -24.54 -1.76
C ALA A 90 -9.31 -25.34 -3.04
N ARG A 91 -8.45 -24.79 -3.91
CA ARG A 91 -7.96 -25.51 -5.10
C ARG A 91 -7.21 -26.79 -4.74
N ALA A 92 -6.36 -26.75 -3.72
CA ALA A 92 -5.65 -27.93 -3.21
C ALA A 92 -6.61 -29.02 -2.70
N ILE A 93 -7.67 -28.64 -1.98
CA ILE A 93 -8.73 -29.56 -1.52
C ILE A 93 -9.39 -30.24 -2.73
N ASP A 94 -9.76 -29.47 -3.76
CA ASP A 94 -10.43 -30.01 -4.93
C ASP A 94 -9.54 -30.95 -5.76
N ASP A 95 -8.27 -30.61 -5.90
CA ASP A 95 -7.29 -31.44 -6.58
C ASP A 95 -7.05 -32.77 -5.84
N LEU A 96 -6.94 -32.73 -4.51
CA LEU A 96 -6.81 -33.94 -3.69
C LEU A 96 -8.07 -34.83 -3.80
N ARG A 97 -9.26 -34.24 -3.69
CA ARG A 97 -10.53 -34.98 -3.87
C ARG A 97 -10.61 -35.62 -5.26
N ARG A 98 -10.13 -34.92 -6.30
CA ARG A 98 -10.09 -35.44 -7.68
C ARG A 98 -9.10 -36.60 -7.80
N ALA A 99 -7.91 -36.51 -7.20
CA ALA A 99 -6.93 -37.58 -7.19
C ALA A 99 -7.46 -38.83 -6.48
N MET A 100 -8.07 -38.67 -5.30
CA MET A 100 -8.70 -39.77 -4.56
C MET A 100 -9.80 -40.47 -5.36
N ARG A 101 -10.68 -39.70 -6.04
CA ARG A 101 -11.72 -40.26 -6.92
C ARG A 101 -11.11 -41.10 -8.05
N ARG A 102 -10.02 -40.64 -8.67
CA ARG A 102 -9.32 -41.41 -9.73
C ARG A 102 -8.75 -42.71 -9.18
N LYS A 103 -8.11 -42.69 -8.01
CA LYS A 103 -7.55 -43.90 -7.38
C LYS A 103 -8.61 -44.91 -7.01
N ARG A 104 -9.76 -44.47 -6.46
CA ARG A 104 -10.89 -45.35 -6.15
C ARG A 104 -11.43 -46.03 -7.41
N LYS A 105 -11.46 -45.32 -8.56
CA LYS A 105 -11.91 -45.87 -9.85
C LYS A 105 -10.87 -46.80 -10.50
N ASN A 106 -9.59 -46.50 -10.37
CA ASN A 106 -8.49 -47.32 -10.88
C ASN A 106 -7.40 -47.48 -9.81
N PRO A 107 -7.45 -48.57 -9.02
CA PRO A 107 -6.47 -48.81 -7.95
C PRO A 107 -5.02 -48.88 -8.43
N PHE A 108 -4.79 -49.25 -9.69
CA PHE A 108 -3.46 -49.37 -10.29
C PHE A 108 -2.94 -48.05 -10.88
N ALA A 109 -3.76 -47.00 -10.95
CA ALA A 109 -3.28 -45.70 -11.39
C ALA A 109 -2.26 -45.11 -10.39
N PRO A 110 -1.18 -44.47 -10.87
CA PRO A 110 -0.24 -43.77 -9.99
C PRO A 110 -0.99 -42.69 -9.20
N PHE A 111 -0.79 -42.66 -7.88
CA PHE A 111 -1.41 -41.66 -7.01
C PHE A 111 -0.57 -40.39 -7.04
N ASN A 112 -0.72 -39.60 -8.09
CA ASN A 112 -0.06 -38.30 -8.20
C ASN A 112 -1.06 -37.22 -7.81
N ALA A 113 -0.99 -36.79 -6.55
CA ALA A 113 -1.65 -35.58 -6.08
C ALA A 113 -0.58 -34.50 -5.86
N PHE A 114 -0.70 -33.41 -6.61
CA PHE A 114 0.10 -32.21 -6.39
C PHE A 114 -0.82 -31.18 -5.75
N TYR A 115 -0.69 -31.02 -4.44
CA TYR A 115 -1.35 -29.94 -3.72
C TYR A 115 -0.31 -29.16 -2.94
N LEU A 116 -0.38 -27.83 -3.02
CA LEU A 116 0.57 -26.92 -2.39
C LEU A 116 2.05 -27.26 -2.66
N TYR A 117 2.33 -27.85 -3.84
CA TYR A 117 3.64 -28.30 -4.32
C TYR A 117 4.30 -29.43 -3.51
N ARG A 118 3.55 -30.11 -2.65
CA ARG A 118 4.01 -31.36 -2.04
C ARG A 118 3.49 -32.52 -2.89
N ALA A 119 4.41 -33.23 -3.55
CA ALA A 119 4.08 -34.55 -4.07
C ALA A 119 3.84 -35.46 -2.87
N HIS A 120 2.61 -35.92 -2.69
CA HIS A 120 2.29 -36.92 -1.68
C HIS A 120 2.04 -38.25 -2.38
N VAL A 121 2.93 -39.20 -2.14
CA VAL A 121 2.73 -40.61 -2.46
C VAL A 121 2.24 -41.25 -1.16
N GLY A 122 1.00 -41.73 -1.15
CA GLY A 122 0.41 -42.29 0.05
C GLY A 122 -0.77 -43.20 -0.22
N THR A 123 -1.24 -43.83 0.85
CA THR A 123 -2.47 -44.61 0.92
C THR A 123 -3.70 -43.69 0.90
N ILE A 124 -4.88 -44.25 0.60
CA ILE A 124 -6.14 -43.48 0.65
C ILE A 124 -6.35 -42.86 2.03
N ASP A 125 -6.00 -43.57 3.11
CA ASP A 125 -6.16 -43.09 4.49
C ASP A 125 -5.24 -41.91 4.79
N GLU A 126 -3.98 -41.93 4.32
CA GLU A 126 -3.06 -40.78 4.42
C GLU A 126 -3.58 -39.56 3.64
N HIS A 127 -4.23 -39.78 2.50
CA HIS A 127 -4.87 -38.71 1.74
C HIS A 127 -6.17 -38.20 2.40
N GLU A 128 -6.90 -39.04 3.13
CA GLU A 128 -8.04 -38.60 3.94
C GLU A 128 -7.59 -37.72 5.12
N ALA A 129 -6.48 -38.08 5.77
CA ALA A 129 -5.85 -37.25 6.80
C ALA A 129 -5.37 -35.91 6.22
N GLY A 130 -4.67 -35.92 5.07
CA GLY A 130 -4.25 -34.69 4.39
C GLY A 130 -5.42 -33.82 3.94
N LEU A 131 -6.55 -34.41 3.57
CA LEU A 131 -7.78 -33.66 3.25
C LEU A 131 -8.37 -32.98 4.49
N ALA A 132 -8.33 -33.64 5.66
CA ALA A 132 -8.75 -33.05 6.92
C ALA A 132 -7.84 -31.87 7.32
N GLU A 133 -6.52 -32.02 7.18
CA GLU A 133 -5.54 -30.95 7.42
C GLU A 133 -5.81 -29.74 6.50
N LEU A 134 -5.95 -29.96 5.19
CA LEU A 134 -6.24 -28.88 4.24
C LEU A 134 -7.56 -28.15 4.57
N ARG A 135 -8.58 -28.86 5.06
CA ARG A 135 -9.83 -28.24 5.48
C ARG A 135 -9.67 -27.36 6.72
N ALA A 136 -8.86 -27.78 7.68
CA ALA A 136 -8.54 -26.96 8.85
C ALA A 136 -7.80 -25.68 8.44
N ILE A 137 -6.75 -25.81 7.62
CA ILE A 137 -6.00 -24.67 7.07
C ILE A 137 -6.92 -23.74 6.28
N HIS A 138 -7.82 -24.28 5.45
CA HIS A 138 -8.78 -23.48 4.69
C HIS A 138 -9.72 -22.69 5.60
N ALA A 139 -10.25 -23.31 6.66
CA ALA A 139 -11.12 -22.64 7.61
C ALA A 139 -10.40 -21.47 8.30
N GLU A 140 -9.14 -21.65 8.70
CA GLU A 140 -8.32 -20.60 9.29
C GLU A 140 -7.99 -19.48 8.29
N ALA A 141 -7.68 -19.82 7.04
CA ALA A 141 -7.42 -18.84 5.98
C ALA A 141 -8.66 -17.98 5.70
N VAL A 142 -9.85 -18.60 5.62
CA VAL A 142 -11.13 -17.89 5.46
C VAL A 142 -11.41 -16.99 6.65
N ALA A 143 -11.23 -17.49 7.88
CA ALA A 143 -11.46 -16.70 9.09
C ALA A 143 -10.53 -15.47 9.14
N TYR A 144 -9.27 -15.64 8.78
CA TYR A 144 -8.30 -14.54 8.72
C TYR A 144 -8.63 -13.52 7.63
N GLU A 145 -9.00 -13.96 6.42
CA GLU A 145 -9.41 -13.07 5.33
C GLU A 145 -10.68 -12.29 5.67
N ASN A 146 -11.67 -12.95 6.29
CA ASN A 146 -12.89 -12.29 6.78
C ASN A 146 -12.56 -11.26 7.87
N ALA A 147 -11.70 -11.59 8.84
CA ALA A 147 -11.30 -10.65 9.89
C ALA A 147 -10.64 -9.39 9.31
N LYS A 148 -9.80 -9.53 8.27
CA LYS A 148 -9.24 -8.38 7.55
C LYS A 148 -10.33 -7.56 6.85
N ALA A 149 -11.24 -8.22 6.13
CA ALA A 149 -12.32 -7.57 5.41
C ALA A 149 -13.27 -6.80 6.36
N ASP A 150 -13.65 -7.43 7.47
CA ASP A 150 -14.50 -6.82 8.49
C ASP A 150 -13.83 -5.59 9.11
N MET A 151 -12.52 -5.65 9.36
CA MET A 151 -11.80 -4.51 9.91
C MET A 151 -11.63 -3.38 8.89
N LEU A 152 -11.37 -3.71 7.61
CA LEU A 152 -11.34 -2.73 6.52
C LEU A 152 -12.68 -2.00 6.38
N ALA A 153 -13.79 -2.73 6.46
CA ALA A 153 -15.14 -2.16 6.40
C ALA A 153 -15.43 -1.19 7.56
N GLN A 154 -14.86 -1.42 8.74
CA GLN A 154 -15.07 -0.58 9.92
C GLN A 154 -14.19 0.69 9.95
N MET A 155 -12.98 0.63 9.39
CA MET A 155 -12.00 1.70 9.57
C MET A 155 -12.14 2.88 8.60
N GLY A 156 -12.85 2.71 7.48
CA GLY A 156 -12.98 3.76 6.45
C GLY A 156 -11.67 4.12 5.73
N TRP A 157 -10.69 3.21 5.74
CA TRP A 157 -9.33 3.45 5.25
C TRP A 157 -9.29 3.85 3.78
N GLU A 158 -9.96 3.10 2.91
CA GLU A 158 -9.92 3.34 1.46
C GLU A 158 -10.40 4.74 1.09
N ALA A 159 -11.48 5.21 1.72
CA ALA A 159 -12.00 6.55 1.48
C ALA A 159 -11.05 7.64 2.00
N ALA A 160 -10.46 7.45 3.19
CA ALA A 160 -9.53 8.41 3.77
C ALA A 160 -8.20 8.48 3.00
N ASP A 161 -7.68 7.32 2.56
CA ASP A 161 -6.46 7.26 1.76
C ASP A 161 -6.68 7.88 0.38
N ALA A 162 -7.80 7.55 -0.28
CA ALA A 162 -8.18 8.18 -1.55
C ALA A 162 -8.36 9.71 -1.43
N ARG A 163 -8.98 10.20 -0.33
CA ARG A 163 -9.10 11.64 -0.06
C ARG A 163 -7.73 12.30 0.10
N ALA A 164 -6.83 11.69 0.88
CA ALA A 164 -5.49 12.22 1.10
C ALA A 164 -4.66 12.24 -0.21
N ASP A 165 -4.79 11.21 -1.03
CA ASP A 165 -4.13 11.11 -2.33
C ASP A 165 -4.67 12.15 -3.32
N ALA A 166 -5.99 12.30 -3.42
CA ALA A 166 -6.61 13.33 -4.26
C ALA A 166 -6.24 14.75 -3.82
N ALA A 167 -6.22 15.02 -2.51
CA ALA A 167 -5.81 16.31 -1.96
C ALA A 167 -4.33 16.62 -2.24
N ARG A 168 -3.45 15.61 -2.11
CA ARG A 168 -2.03 15.72 -2.48
C ARG A 168 -1.86 16.09 -3.95
N GLU A 169 -2.52 15.37 -4.85
CA GLU A 169 -2.44 15.65 -6.28
C GLU A 169 -2.99 17.05 -6.63
N SER A 170 -4.09 17.46 -5.99
CA SER A 170 -4.65 18.80 -6.14
C SER A 170 -3.68 19.89 -5.70
N LEU A 171 -2.99 19.68 -4.58
CA LEU A 171 -1.97 20.58 -4.08
C LEU A 171 -0.80 20.68 -5.05
N ILE A 172 -0.28 19.55 -5.55
CA ILE A 172 0.82 19.53 -6.54
C ILE A 172 0.43 20.29 -7.81
N ARG A 173 -0.78 20.05 -8.34
CA ARG A 173 -1.28 20.76 -9.53
C ARG A 173 -1.37 22.27 -9.30
N THR A 174 -1.89 22.68 -8.14
CA THR A 174 -2.04 24.11 -7.80
C THR A 174 -0.71 24.80 -7.58
N VAL A 175 0.24 24.13 -6.91
CA VAL A 175 1.61 24.61 -6.79
C VAL A 175 2.23 24.81 -8.16
N ASN A 176 2.13 23.82 -9.05
CA ASN A 176 2.68 23.94 -10.41
C ASN A 176 2.09 25.14 -11.17
N ALA A 177 0.76 25.34 -11.08
CA ALA A 177 0.08 26.46 -11.70
C ALA A 177 0.55 27.82 -11.13
N ALA A 178 0.68 27.92 -9.80
CA ALA A 178 1.15 29.13 -9.13
C ALA A 178 2.60 29.49 -9.51
N LEU A 179 3.48 28.49 -9.59
CA LEU A 179 4.89 28.71 -9.94
C LEU A 179 5.09 29.03 -11.43
N SER A 180 4.24 28.48 -12.30
CA SER A 180 4.32 28.71 -13.75
C SER A 180 3.72 30.05 -14.19
N ALA A 181 2.82 30.65 -13.40
CA ALA A 181 2.23 31.94 -13.73
C ALA A 181 3.28 33.07 -13.56
N PRO A 182 3.38 34.05 -14.50
CA PRO A 182 4.25 35.20 -14.30
C PRO A 182 3.86 36.01 -13.05
N ALA A 183 4.83 36.45 -12.25
CA ALA A 183 4.55 37.35 -11.15
C ALA A 183 4.18 38.76 -11.65
N ALA A 184 2.91 39.14 -11.52
CA ALA A 184 2.40 40.49 -11.78
C ALA A 184 2.64 41.41 -10.56
N GLY A 185 3.90 41.67 -10.24
CA GLY A 185 4.31 42.47 -9.09
C GLY A 185 4.44 41.67 -7.78
N LEU A 186 4.62 42.38 -6.66
CA LEU A 186 4.90 41.80 -5.34
C LEU A 186 3.83 40.78 -4.90
N HIS A 187 2.56 41.01 -5.23
CA HIS A 187 1.48 40.06 -4.91
C HIS A 187 1.71 38.69 -5.56
N GLY A 188 2.16 38.65 -6.82
CA GLY A 188 2.48 37.41 -7.52
C GLY A 188 3.68 36.68 -6.90
N VAL A 189 4.70 37.42 -6.48
CA VAL A 189 5.86 36.87 -5.74
C VAL A 189 5.41 36.21 -4.44
N VAL A 190 4.52 36.83 -3.68
CA VAL A 190 3.98 36.27 -2.44
C VAL A 190 3.20 34.97 -2.70
N ILE A 191 2.41 34.90 -3.76
CA ILE A 191 1.70 33.66 -4.14
C ILE A 191 2.69 32.53 -4.43
N LYS A 192 3.76 32.80 -5.19
CA LYS A 192 4.80 31.80 -5.48
C LYS A 192 5.54 31.34 -4.23
N ALA A 193 5.93 32.27 -3.36
CA ALA A 193 6.58 31.93 -2.09
C ALA A 193 5.70 31.01 -1.22
N ARG A 194 4.39 31.30 -1.15
CA ARG A 194 3.41 30.43 -0.47
C ARG A 194 3.30 29.06 -1.13
N ALA A 195 3.32 28.99 -2.46
CA ALA A 195 3.28 27.72 -3.19
C ALA A 195 4.52 26.85 -2.89
N ILE A 196 5.71 27.44 -2.83
CA ILE A 196 6.94 26.72 -2.43
C ILE A 196 6.81 26.21 -0.99
N ALA A 197 6.32 27.04 -0.07
CA ALA A 197 6.13 26.64 1.32
C ALA A 197 5.11 25.50 1.47
N ALA A 198 4.00 25.54 0.72
CA ALA A 198 3.00 24.48 0.72
C ALA A 198 3.54 23.17 0.13
N TYR A 199 4.32 23.27 -0.95
CA TYR A 199 4.99 22.11 -1.56
C TYR A 199 5.95 21.41 -0.59
N ALA A 200 6.66 22.17 0.25
CA ALA A 200 7.58 21.63 1.24
C ALA A 200 6.90 20.75 2.30
N ARG A 201 5.58 20.87 2.49
CA ARG A 201 4.79 20.03 3.41
C ARG A 201 4.52 18.63 2.86
N ILE A 202 4.67 18.42 1.56
CA ILE A 202 4.51 17.10 0.93
C ILE A 202 5.75 16.24 1.27
N PRO A 203 5.59 14.97 1.69
CA PRO A 203 6.72 14.09 1.97
C PRO A 203 7.66 13.96 0.76
N VAL A 204 8.96 13.85 1.04
CA VAL A 204 10.02 13.80 0.01
C VAL A 204 9.78 12.69 -1.01
N SER A 205 9.29 11.53 -0.59
CA SER A 205 9.00 10.39 -1.46
C SER A 205 8.03 10.72 -2.60
N TYR A 206 7.05 11.60 -2.36
CA TYR A 206 6.09 12.06 -3.38
C TYR A 206 6.58 13.28 -4.16
N ARG A 207 7.62 13.96 -3.67
CA ARG A 207 8.24 15.10 -4.34
C ARG A 207 9.25 14.68 -5.40
N ILE A 208 10.00 13.61 -5.17
CA ILE A 208 11.07 13.15 -6.08
C ILE A 208 10.52 12.67 -7.42
N SER A 209 9.27 12.19 -7.46
CA SER A 209 8.67 11.57 -8.63
C SER A 209 7.87 12.53 -9.52
N ASN A 210 7.96 13.85 -9.34
CA ASN A 210 7.16 14.81 -10.10
C ASN A 210 8.01 15.84 -10.84
N ASP A 211 7.41 16.48 -11.85
CA ASP A 211 8.06 17.48 -12.71
C ASP A 211 8.56 18.73 -11.96
N LEU A 212 8.15 18.93 -10.71
CA LEU A 212 8.60 20.04 -9.86
C LEU A 212 9.92 19.73 -9.16
N ALA A 213 10.32 18.45 -9.09
CA ALA A 213 11.52 18.00 -8.36
C ALA A 213 12.83 18.57 -8.91
N HIS A 214 12.88 18.86 -10.22
CA HIS A 214 14.09 19.22 -10.95
C HIS A 214 14.16 20.69 -11.35
N LYS A 215 13.20 21.52 -10.92
CA LYS A 215 13.13 22.93 -11.29
C LYS A 215 13.81 23.81 -10.24
N GLU A 216 14.59 24.79 -10.70
CA GLU A 216 15.31 25.75 -9.85
C GLU A 216 14.43 26.92 -9.39
N TRP A 217 13.37 26.60 -8.65
CA TRP A 217 12.35 27.59 -8.25
C TRP A 217 12.88 28.79 -7.48
N ALA A 218 13.91 28.59 -6.66
CA ALA A 218 14.53 29.66 -5.89
C ALA A 218 15.22 30.69 -6.81
N GLY A 219 15.91 30.20 -7.85
CA GLY A 219 16.54 31.05 -8.86
C GLY A 219 15.51 31.82 -9.68
N ASP A 220 14.47 31.13 -10.16
CA ASP A 220 13.40 31.73 -10.95
C ASP A 220 12.65 32.82 -10.16
N LEU A 221 12.32 32.56 -8.89
CA LEU A 221 11.68 33.53 -8.02
C LEU A 221 12.58 34.74 -7.75
N GLY A 222 13.88 34.51 -7.51
CA GLY A 222 14.86 35.58 -7.33
C GLY A 222 14.94 36.50 -8.54
N ASN A 223 14.98 35.92 -9.75
CA ASN A 223 14.99 36.67 -11.01
C ASN A 223 13.71 37.50 -11.19
N GLU A 224 12.54 36.97 -10.83
CA GLU A 224 11.29 37.73 -10.88
C GLU A 224 11.27 38.91 -9.91
N ILE A 225 11.77 38.72 -8.68
CA ILE A 225 11.88 39.81 -7.70
C ILE A 225 12.77 40.92 -8.23
N VAL A 226 13.95 40.59 -8.77
CA VAL A 226 14.88 41.57 -9.36
C VAL A 226 14.22 42.32 -10.50
N ARG A 227 13.52 41.61 -11.40
CA ARG A 227 12.81 42.23 -12.53
C ARG A 227 11.73 43.21 -12.07
N ILE A 228 10.93 42.84 -11.07
CA ILE A 228 9.88 43.70 -10.52
C ILE A 228 10.49 44.93 -9.83
N ALA A 229 11.55 44.73 -9.05
CA ALA A 229 12.26 45.83 -8.38
C ALA A 229 12.87 46.80 -9.39
N ALA A 230 13.52 46.30 -10.45
CA ALA A 230 14.08 47.12 -11.51
C ALA A 230 13.00 47.95 -12.23
N ALA A 231 11.83 47.37 -12.48
CA ALA A 231 10.70 48.08 -13.09
C ALA A 231 10.13 49.20 -12.19
N HIS A 232 10.19 49.04 -10.86
CA HIS A 232 9.78 50.09 -9.92
C HIS A 232 10.83 51.19 -9.76
N LEU A 233 12.12 50.90 -9.93
CA LEU A 233 13.19 51.89 -9.86
C LEU A 233 13.31 52.73 -11.14
N ALA A 234 12.78 52.23 -12.26
CA ALA A 234 12.80 52.92 -13.56
C ALA A 234 11.54 53.76 -13.84
N ALA A 235 10.55 53.73 -12.94
CA ALA A 235 9.29 54.48 -13.01
C ALA A 235 9.33 55.71 -12.09
#